data_AF-A0A7V8FEI4-F1
#
_entry.id   AF-A0A7V8FEI4-F1
#
_cell.length_a   1.000
_cell.length_b   1.000
_cell.length_c   1.000
_cell.angle_alpha   90.00
_cell.angle_beta   90.00
_cell.angle_gamma   90.00
#
_symmetry.space_group_name_H-M   'P 1'
#
loop_
_entity.id
_entity.type
_entity.pdbx_description
1 polymer ?
#
loop_
_entity_poly.entity_id
_entity_poly.type
_entity_poly.pdbx_seq_one_letter_code
_entity_poly.pdbx_strand_id
1 'polypeptide(L)'
;MSDSLERGLIERVECLESDDENLDSKLDGIDAWLQSPLAWNGGRRRLMLYGADVDDILPSHKGTLSDGMGYLFLPETPDFSTGDQSGAFFLQLG
;
A
#
# COMPACT_ATOMS: atom_id res chain seq x y z
N MET A 1 -3.24 -22.99 17.62
CA MET A 1 -3.98 -21.82 18.13
C MET A 1 -4.21 -20.92 16.94
N SER A 2 -5.46 -20.54 16.67
CA SER A 2 -5.80 -19.70 15.52
C SER A 2 -5.51 -18.26 15.92
N ASP A 3 -4.35 -17.74 15.53
CA ASP A 3 -4.07 -16.30 15.62
C ASP A 3 -4.99 -15.61 14.61
N SER A 4 -6.19 -15.29 15.08
CA SER A 4 -7.05 -14.35 14.40
C SER A 4 -6.33 -13.01 14.48
N LEU A 5 -5.66 -12.61 13.40
CA LEU A 5 -5.25 -11.24 13.18
C LEU A 5 -6.48 -10.35 13.46
N GLU A 6 -6.47 -9.61 14.56
CA GLU A 6 -7.47 -8.58 14.80
C GLU A 6 -7.50 -7.69 13.56
N ARG A 7 -8.68 -7.51 12.97
CA ARG A 7 -8.81 -6.64 11.79
C ARG A 7 -8.36 -5.25 12.24
N GLY A 8 -7.24 -4.79 11.69
CA GLY A 8 -6.71 -3.47 11.98
C GLY A 8 -7.76 -2.37 11.76
N LEU A 9 -7.67 -1.31 12.55
CA LEU A 9 -8.54 -0.14 12.44
C LEU A 9 -8.10 0.71 11.24
N ILE A 10 -9.05 1.12 10.40
CA ILE A 10 -8.81 2.08 9.32
C ILE A 10 -9.37 3.42 9.78
N GLU A 11 -8.49 4.38 10.05
CA GLU A 11 -8.88 5.77 10.31
C GLU A 11 -8.52 6.63 9.11
N ARG A 12 -9.45 7.50 8.69
CA ARG A 12 -9.19 8.46 7.63
C ARG A 12 -8.57 9.71 8.26
N VAL A 13 -7.28 9.87 8.06
CA VAL A 13 -6.55 11.09 8.45
C VAL A 13 -6.56 12.07 7.28
N GLU A 14 -6.79 13.36 7.53
CA GLU A 14 -6.59 14.40 6.52
C GLU A 14 -5.09 14.55 6.25
N CYS A 15 -4.64 14.20 5.05
CA CYS A 15 -3.26 14.47 4.62
C CYS A 15 -3.04 15.97 4.57
N LEU A 16 -2.13 16.47 5.40
CA LEU A 16 -1.65 17.84 5.37
C LEU A 16 -0.64 17.95 4.22
N GLU A 17 -1.05 18.64 3.17
CA GLU A 17 -0.29 18.99 1.95
C GLU A 17 0.08 17.79 1.03
N SER A 18 -0.16 18.00 -0.28
CA SER A 18 0.05 17.01 -1.32
C SER A 18 1.43 17.20 -1.95
N ASP A 19 2.46 16.64 -1.33
CA ASP A 19 3.81 16.58 -1.87
C ASP A 19 4.01 15.23 -2.60
N ASP A 20 4.59 15.25 -3.80
CA ASP A 20 4.91 14.05 -4.58
C ASP A 20 6.12 13.29 -4.02
N GLU A 21 6.92 13.95 -3.16
CA GLU A 21 8.00 13.33 -2.40
C GLU A 21 7.54 12.71 -1.07
N ASN A 22 6.29 12.95 -0.63
CA ASN A 22 5.81 12.37 0.61
C ASN A 22 5.59 10.84 0.46
N LEU A 23 6.42 10.05 1.14
CA LEU A 23 6.35 8.58 1.12
C LEU A 23 5.25 7.99 2.00
N ASP A 24 4.55 8.77 2.83
CA ASP A 24 3.51 8.30 3.74
C ASP A 24 2.51 7.34 3.08
N SER A 25 2.08 6.34 3.83
CA SER A 25 1.05 5.40 3.44
C SER A 25 -0.24 6.14 3.12
N LYS A 26 -0.83 5.85 1.95
CA LYS A 26 -2.02 6.58 1.48
C LYS A 26 -2.90 5.76 0.55
N LEU A 27 -4.20 6.05 0.63
CA LEU A 27 -5.23 5.54 -0.27
C LEU A 27 -5.46 6.53 -1.40
N ASP A 28 -5.34 6.07 -2.65
CA ASP A 28 -5.34 6.93 -3.85
C ASP A 28 -4.40 8.15 -3.64
N GLY A 29 -4.65 9.30 -4.28
CA GLY A 29 -3.81 10.49 -4.15
C GLY A 29 -2.61 10.55 -5.12
N ILE A 30 -1.64 11.42 -4.83
CA ILE A 30 -0.41 11.55 -5.63
C ILE A 30 0.50 10.35 -5.37
N ASP A 31 0.98 9.74 -6.44
CA ASP A 31 1.88 8.61 -6.38
C ASP A 31 3.28 9.05 -5.96
N ALA A 32 3.90 8.32 -5.03
CA ALA A 32 5.26 8.51 -4.58
C ALA A 32 6.02 7.19 -4.76
N TRP A 33 7.21 7.25 -5.38
CA TRP A 33 7.99 6.07 -5.75
C TRP A 33 9.33 6.09 -5.05
N LEU A 34 9.68 5.01 -4.36
CA LEU A 34 10.99 4.87 -3.74
C LEU A 34 12.09 4.73 -4.80
N GLN A 35 11.76 4.10 -5.92
CA GLN A 35 12.66 3.87 -7.06
C GLN A 35 11.97 4.32 -8.37
N SER A 36 12.28 3.68 -9.50
CA SER A 36 11.60 3.97 -10.76
C SER A 36 10.08 3.73 -10.65
N PRO A 37 9.24 4.59 -11.25
CA PRO A 37 7.79 4.42 -11.21
C PRO A 37 7.34 3.04 -11.71
N LEU A 38 6.36 2.46 -11.02
CA LEU A 38 5.76 1.19 -11.44
C LEU A 38 4.56 1.48 -12.35
N ALA A 39 4.52 0.79 -13.49
CA ALA A 39 3.38 0.82 -14.40
C ALA A 39 2.79 -0.58 -14.52
N TRP A 40 1.48 -0.69 -14.38
CA TRP A 40 0.73 -1.92 -14.59
C TRP A 40 -0.49 -1.65 -15.46
N ASN A 41 -0.58 -2.33 -16.61
CA ASN A 41 -1.64 -2.09 -17.60
C ASN A 41 -3.04 -2.56 -17.15
N GLY A 42 -3.16 -3.23 -16.00
CA GLY A 42 -4.42 -3.76 -15.48
C GLY A 42 -5.24 -2.78 -14.64
N GLY A 43 -4.72 -1.57 -14.38
CA GLY A 43 -5.42 -0.61 -13.53
C GLY A 43 -4.52 0.51 -13.02
N ARG A 44 -4.92 1.10 -11.90
CA ARG A 44 -4.18 2.18 -11.25
C ARG A 44 -3.85 1.81 -9.81
N ARG A 45 -2.83 2.47 -9.26
CA ARG A 45 -2.49 2.31 -7.85
C ARG A 45 -3.61 2.87 -6.96
N ARG A 46 -4.03 2.08 -5.98
CA ARG A 46 -5.08 2.42 -5.00
C ARG A 46 -4.56 2.55 -3.57
N LEU A 47 -3.44 1.92 -3.24
CA LEU A 47 -2.81 1.97 -1.92
C LEU A 47 -1.29 2.03 -2.06
N MET A 48 -0.67 2.88 -1.25
CA MET A 48 0.77 2.85 -0.92
C MET A 48 0.91 2.55 0.56
N LEU A 49 1.87 1.70 0.90
CA LEU A 49 2.28 1.40 2.27
C LEU A 49 3.77 1.68 2.40
N TYR A 50 4.12 2.57 3.32
CA TYR A 50 5.51 2.83 3.69
C TYR A 50 5.94 1.93 4.83
N GLY A 51 7.15 1.38 4.74
CA GLY A 51 7.68 0.48 5.76
C GLY A 51 7.70 1.10 7.15
N ALA A 52 8.04 2.39 7.28
CA ALA A 52 8.05 3.08 8.57
C ALA A 52 6.66 3.13 9.22
N ASP A 53 5.62 3.43 8.45
CA ASP A 53 4.24 3.46 8.98
C ASP A 53 3.76 2.08 9.40
N VAL A 54 4.14 1.04 8.66
CA VAL A 54 3.84 -0.35 9.00
C VAL A 54 4.55 -0.75 10.30
N ASP A 55 5.82 -0.36 10.45
CA ASP A 55 6.61 -0.61 11.65
C ASP A 55 6.03 0.07 12.90
N ASP A 56 5.49 1.29 12.74
CA ASP A 56 4.85 2.04 13.82
C ASP A 56 3.54 1.37 14.29
N ILE A 57 2.75 0.84 13.35
CA ILE A 57 1.46 0.18 13.66
C ILE A 57 1.67 -1.27 14.15
N LEU A 58 2.67 -1.98 13.62
CA LEU A 58 2.96 -3.38 13.91
C LEU A 58 4.36 -3.56 14.53
N PRO A 59 4.62 -3.04 15.74
CA PRO A 59 5.96 -3.01 16.32
C PRO A 59 6.56 -4.41 16.57
N SER A 60 5.73 -5.45 16.73
CA SER A 60 6.16 -6.84 16.87
C SER A 60 6.63 -7.48 15.54
N HIS A 61 6.32 -6.85 14.41
CA HIS A 61 6.67 -7.30 13.06
C HIS A 61 7.55 -6.27 12.34
N LYS A 62 8.33 -5.51 13.12
CA LYS A 62 9.21 -4.46 12.60
C LYS A 62 10.15 -5.00 11.51
N GLY A 63 10.32 -4.23 10.43
CA GLY A 63 11.16 -4.56 9.29
C GLY A 63 10.47 -5.44 8.25
N THR A 64 9.14 -5.61 8.31
CA THR A 64 8.39 -6.40 7.32
C THR A 64 8.59 -5.88 5.89
N LEU A 65 8.68 -4.55 5.73
CA LEU A 65 9.02 -3.91 4.46
C LEU A 65 10.41 -3.25 4.46
N SER A 66 11.18 -3.36 5.56
CA SER A 66 12.39 -2.56 5.79
C SER A 66 12.07 -1.06 5.58
N ASP A 67 12.99 -0.30 4.99
CA ASP A 67 12.76 1.08 4.50
C ASP A 67 12.05 1.12 3.12
N GLY A 68 11.35 0.05 2.77
CA GLY A 68 10.70 -0.15 1.47
C GLY A 68 9.27 0.39 1.37
N MET A 69 8.67 0.17 0.19
CA MET A 69 7.31 0.58 -0.17
C MET A 69 6.51 -0.58 -0.77
N GLY A 70 5.23 -0.69 -0.39
CA GLY A 70 4.26 -1.61 -0.97
C GLY A 70 3.16 -0.88 -1.75
N TYR A 71 2.78 -1.41 -2.90
CA TYR A 71 1.84 -0.80 -3.83
C TYR A 71 0.76 -1.78 -4.25
N LEU A 72 -0.51 -1.44 -4.02
CA LEU A 72 -1.63 -2.20 -4.56
C LEU A 72 -2.21 -1.47 -5.78
N PHE A 73 -2.26 -2.15 -6.91
CA PHE A 73 -2.94 -1.70 -8.11
C PHE A 73 -4.22 -2.51 -8.31
N LEU A 74 -5.32 -1.81 -8.60
CA LEU A 74 -6.60 -2.41 -8.92
C LEU A 74 -7.15 -1.82 -10.23
N PRO A 75 -7.92 -2.58 -11.02
CA PRO A 75 -8.78 -2.05 -12.06
C PRO A 75 -9.73 -0.98 -11.53
N GLU A 76 -10.29 -0.13 -12.40
CA GLU A 76 -11.31 0.86 -12.00
C GLU A 76 -12.57 0.20 -11.46
N THR A 77 -12.99 -0.89 -12.11
CA THR A 77 -14.11 -1.74 -11.72
C THR A 77 -13.60 -3.16 -11.51
N PRO A 78 -13.04 -3.47 -10.33
CA PRO A 78 -12.56 -4.81 -10.04
C PRO A 78 -13.74 -5.78 -9.93
N ASP A 79 -13.64 -6.91 -10.62
CA ASP A 79 -14.53 -8.05 -10.39
C ASP A 79 -13.87 -8.96 -9.37
N PHE A 80 -14.51 -9.09 -8.20
CA PHE A 80 -14.07 -9.98 -7.12
C PHE A 80 -14.92 -11.26 -7.06
N SER A 81 -15.86 -11.44 -7.99
CA SER A 81 -16.75 -12.59 -8.04
C SER A 81 -16.13 -13.77 -8.80
N THR A 82 -15.23 -13.50 -9.74
CA THR A 82 -14.43 -14.51 -10.42
C THR A 82 -13.08 -14.66 -9.71
N GLY A 83 -12.55 -15.88 -9.66
CA GLY A 83 -11.19 -16.14 -9.15
C GLY A 83 -10.07 -15.61 -10.06
N ASP A 84 -10.37 -14.62 -10.89
CA ASP A 84 -9.43 -13.97 -11.78
C ASP A 84 -8.59 -12.93 -11.02
N GLN A 85 -7.53 -12.46 -11.67
CA GLN A 85 -6.60 -11.49 -11.09
C GLN A 85 -7.27 -10.11 -10.97
N SER A 86 -7.91 -9.82 -9.83
CA SER A 86 -8.57 -8.53 -9.55
C SER A 86 -7.59 -7.38 -9.25
N GLY A 87 -6.27 -7.61 -9.33
CA GLY A 87 -5.26 -6.64 -8.96
C GLY A 87 -3.85 -7.20 -8.99
N ALA A 88 -2.88 -6.33 -8.73
CA ALA A 88 -1.49 -6.69 -8.56
C ALA A 88 -0.89 -5.93 -7.37
N PHE A 89 -0.06 -6.63 -6.60
CA PHE A 89 0.68 -6.05 -5.48
C PHE A 89 2.18 -6.09 -5.80
N PHE A 90 2.84 -4.96 -5.62
CA PHE A 90 4.25 -4.78 -5.92
C PHE A 90 5.00 -4.24 -4.71
N LEU A 91 6.28 -4.56 -4.62
CA LEU A 91 7.18 -4.09 -3.57
C LEU A 91 8.39 -3.40 -4.21
N GLN A 92 8.77 -2.23 -3.69
CA GLN A 92 10.08 -1.64 -3.90
C GLN A 92 10.84 -1.74 -2.58
N LEU A 93 11.88 -2.56 -2.56
CA LEU A 93 12.70 -2.76 -1.38
C LEU A 93 13.93 -1.85 -1.46
N GLY A 94 14.29 -1.26 -0.32
CA GLY A 94 15.51 -0.45 -0.13
C GLY A 94 16.76 -1.32 0.06
#